data_AF-X0J105-F1
#
_entry.id   AF-X0J105-F1
#
_cell.length_a   1.000
_cell.length_b   1.000
_cell.length_c   1.000
_cell.angle_alpha   90.00
_cell.angle_beta   90.00
_cell.angle_gamma   90.00
#
_symmetry.space_group_name_H-M   'P 1'
#
loop_
_entity.id
_entity.type
_entity.pdbx_description
1 polymer ?
#
loop_
_entity_poly.entity_id
_entity_poly.type
_entity_poly.pdbx_seq_one_letter_code
_entity_poly.pdbx_strand_id
1 'polypeptide(L)'
;MSVPLSDAQRLYPSLTTINFDMMARFRSQKSPSGLKGKPDILRKLGHIESFQSAQHSLELYVGCAISCRYVVPEAFLTSNLSIENMVEQAFARAILQHPLFTVGRVNDESKKLCWVRLDRIDLNIHVEWKTVPESEDYDRVLQDTLELQVNTNYTHLETRPQWRSVILGSAESKFIDIVFVVKKLSTFAIAGCMIPCKLTCLSKL
;
A
#
# COMPACT_ATOMS: atom_id res chain seq x y z
N MET A 1 -31.20 10.83 -37.13
CA MET A 1 -31.23 11.60 -35.87
C MET A 1 -29.89 11.45 -35.21
N SER A 2 -29.03 12.43 -35.46
CA SER A 2 -27.63 12.48 -35.06
C SER A 2 -27.48 13.70 -34.17
N VAL A 3 -27.01 13.49 -32.94
CA VAL A 3 -26.57 14.55 -32.03
C VAL A 3 -25.14 14.17 -31.61
N PRO A 4 -24.14 15.06 -31.74
CA PRO A 4 -22.74 14.74 -31.52
C PRO A 4 -22.34 14.95 -30.05
N LEU A 5 -21.56 14.03 -29.47
CA LEU A 5 -20.85 14.25 -28.21
C LEU A 5 -19.40 14.66 -28.51
N SER A 6 -19.20 15.94 -28.80
CA SER A 6 -17.96 16.64 -28.49
C SER A 6 -18.16 17.30 -27.13
N ASP A 7 -17.34 16.95 -26.13
CA ASP A 7 -16.97 17.76 -24.94
C ASP A 7 -16.73 16.89 -23.70
N ALA A 8 -15.67 16.08 -23.70
CA ALA A 8 -15.23 15.35 -22.50
C ALA A 8 -13.71 15.40 -22.30
N GLN A 9 -13.06 16.50 -22.70
CA GLN A 9 -11.59 16.61 -22.66
C GLN A 9 -11.06 17.73 -21.75
N ARG A 10 -11.80 18.09 -20.70
CA ARG A 10 -11.26 18.90 -19.60
C ARG A 10 -11.82 18.39 -18.29
N LEU A 11 -10.96 17.77 -17.47
CA LEU A 11 -10.98 17.77 -15.99
C LEU A 11 -10.34 16.48 -15.43
N TYR A 12 -9.04 16.29 -15.59
CA TYR A 12 -8.27 15.43 -14.66
C TYR A 12 -6.87 16.01 -14.48
N PRO A 13 -6.52 16.56 -13.30
CA PRO A 13 -5.14 16.86 -12.95
C PRO A 13 -4.41 15.57 -12.53
N SER A 14 -3.09 15.54 -12.74
CA SER A 14 -2.18 14.47 -12.34
C SER A 14 -2.27 14.17 -10.83
N LEU A 15 -2.52 12.92 -10.46
CA LEU A 15 -2.75 12.48 -9.08
C LEU A 15 -1.57 11.65 -8.56
N THR A 16 -0.47 12.31 -8.23
CA THR A 16 0.67 11.72 -7.49
C THR A 16 0.46 11.77 -5.96
N THR A 17 -0.73 12.18 -5.50
CA THR A 17 -1.04 12.30 -4.07
C THR A 17 -2.52 12.01 -3.84
N ILE A 18 -2.81 10.94 -3.10
CA ILE A 18 -4.18 10.66 -2.64
C ILE A 18 -4.48 11.60 -1.46
N ASN A 19 -5.13 12.72 -1.75
CA ASN A 19 -5.76 13.54 -0.71
C ASN A 19 -7.08 12.88 -0.30
N PHE A 20 -7.19 12.49 0.96
CA PHE A 20 -8.44 12.07 1.58
C PHE A 20 -9.34 13.28 1.84
N ASP A 21 -9.84 13.92 0.79
CA ASP A 21 -10.93 14.89 0.92
C ASP A 21 -11.85 14.85 -0.30
N MET A 22 -12.61 13.77 -0.43
CA MET A 22 -13.81 13.78 -1.27
C MET A 22 -14.83 12.76 -0.78
N MET A 23 -15.66 13.19 0.17
CA MET A 23 -17.13 13.02 0.21
C MET A 23 -17.64 13.36 1.62
N ALA A 24 -18.05 14.61 1.78
CA ALA A 24 -18.61 15.17 3.00
C ALA A 24 -19.91 14.48 3.43
N ARG A 25 -19.87 13.81 4.58
CA ARG A 25 -21.03 13.59 5.45
C ARG A 25 -20.61 13.64 6.91
N PHE A 26 -20.24 14.81 7.41
CA PHE A 26 -20.48 15.29 8.78
C PHE A 26 -20.04 16.75 8.83
N ARG A 27 -21.00 17.66 8.73
CA ARG A 27 -20.76 19.10 8.79
C ARG A 27 -20.82 19.53 10.27
N SER A 28 -19.67 19.81 10.89
CA SER A 28 -19.49 20.97 11.78
C SER A 28 -18.03 21.19 12.19
N GLN A 29 -17.49 22.30 11.69
CA GLN A 29 -16.44 23.18 12.21
C GLN A 29 -14.93 22.95 11.96
N LYS A 30 -14.40 24.00 11.29
CA LYS A 30 -13.11 24.71 11.40
C LYS A 30 -11.84 24.05 10.84
N SER A 31 -11.40 24.61 9.71
CA SER A 31 -9.99 24.63 9.32
C SER A 31 -9.15 25.40 10.35
N PRO A 32 -7.93 24.94 10.67
CA PRO A 32 -6.80 25.85 10.48
C PRO A 32 -5.51 25.18 9.96
N SER A 33 -4.89 25.90 9.04
CA SER A 33 -3.44 26.19 8.97
C SER A 33 -2.49 25.44 9.93
N GLY A 34 -1.48 24.79 9.34
CA GLY A 34 -0.10 24.66 9.85
C GLY A 34 0.08 24.51 11.36
N LEU A 35 -0.05 23.29 11.88
CA LEU A 35 0.36 22.93 13.24
C LEU A 35 1.00 21.54 13.20
N LYS A 36 2.18 21.38 13.81
CA LYS A 36 2.69 20.08 14.27
C LYS A 36 1.66 19.55 15.28
N GLY A 37 0.63 18.88 14.78
CA GLY A 37 -0.47 18.35 15.58
C GLY A 37 0.01 17.15 16.39
N LYS A 38 -0.51 17.03 17.62
CA LYS A 38 -0.41 15.80 18.41
C LYS A 38 -0.85 14.61 17.53
N PRO A 39 -0.13 13.48 17.52
CA PRO A 39 -0.52 12.34 16.72
C PRO A 39 -1.94 11.90 17.08
N ASP A 40 -2.76 11.59 16.08
CA ASP A 40 -4.14 11.16 16.29
C ASP A 40 -4.13 9.71 16.83
N ILE A 41 -4.13 9.58 18.16
CA ILE A 41 -4.05 8.30 18.85
C ILE A 41 -5.41 7.59 18.72
N LEU A 42 -5.41 6.47 18.01
CA LEU A 42 -6.61 5.64 17.83
C LEU A 42 -6.89 4.80 19.09
N ARG A 43 -5.91 4.00 19.51
CA ARG A 43 -6.01 3.13 20.68
C ARG A 43 -4.64 2.58 21.09
N LYS A 44 -4.56 2.05 22.30
CA LYS A 44 -3.43 1.24 22.76
C LYS A 44 -3.35 -0.08 21.99
N LEU A 45 -2.14 -0.62 21.87
CA LEU A 45 -1.94 -1.97 21.35
C LEU A 45 -2.59 -2.98 22.29
N GLY A 46 -3.26 -3.99 21.72
CA GLY A 46 -3.77 -5.14 22.46
C GLY A 46 -2.64 -6.05 22.95
N HIS A 47 -2.97 -7.09 23.72
CA HIS A 47 -1.97 -8.01 24.27
C HIS A 47 -1.14 -8.72 23.18
N ILE A 48 -1.80 -9.25 22.15
CA ILE A 48 -1.12 -9.93 21.02
C ILE A 48 -0.25 -8.94 20.24
N GLU A 49 -0.77 -7.76 19.95
CA GLU A 49 -0.03 -6.70 19.25
C GLU A 49 1.20 -6.25 20.05
N SER A 50 1.04 -6.11 21.36
CA SER A 50 2.14 -5.74 22.26
C SER A 50 3.20 -6.83 22.31
N PHE A 51 2.79 -8.10 22.38
CA PHE A 51 3.71 -9.24 22.32
C PHE A 51 4.48 -9.28 21.00
N GLN A 52 3.78 -9.18 19.87
CA GLN A 52 4.41 -9.15 18.54
C GLN A 52 5.35 -7.96 18.38
N SER A 53 4.97 -6.82 18.94
CA SER A 53 5.81 -5.64 18.97
C SER A 53 7.09 -5.87 19.77
N ALA A 54 6.99 -6.54 20.91
CA ALA A 54 8.16 -6.88 21.72
C ALA A 54 9.06 -7.86 20.97
N GLN A 55 8.50 -8.86 20.27
CA GLN A 55 9.28 -9.77 19.43
C GLN A 55 10.06 -9.04 18.34
N HIS A 56 9.44 -8.05 17.69
CA HIS A 56 10.16 -7.21 16.72
C HIS A 56 11.23 -6.33 17.40
N SER A 57 10.98 -5.78 18.59
CA SER A 57 12.00 -5.02 19.33
C SER A 57 13.19 -5.90 19.74
N LEU A 58 12.99 -7.21 19.86
CA LEU A 58 14.03 -8.22 20.11
C LEU A 58 14.60 -8.83 18.82
N GLU A 59 14.20 -8.31 17.65
CA GLU A 59 14.67 -8.77 16.33
C GLU A 59 14.45 -10.27 16.05
N LEU A 60 13.48 -10.89 16.73
CA LEU A 60 13.14 -12.31 16.52
C LEU A 60 12.51 -12.58 15.15
N TYR A 61 11.84 -11.58 14.58
CA TYR A 61 11.43 -11.52 13.18
C TYR A 61 11.21 -10.07 12.78
N VAL A 62 11.59 -9.71 11.55
CA VAL A 62 11.50 -8.34 11.03
C VAL A 62 10.16 -8.12 10.30
N GLY A 63 9.80 -9.00 9.38
CA GLY A 63 8.56 -8.89 8.61
C GLY A 63 8.07 -10.22 8.04
N CYS A 64 6.94 -10.16 7.34
CA CYS A 64 6.42 -11.24 6.52
C CYS A 64 6.16 -10.68 5.12
N ALA A 65 6.58 -11.42 4.10
CA ALA A 65 6.34 -11.09 2.71
C ALA A 65 5.50 -12.19 2.05
N ILE A 66 4.63 -11.78 1.12
CA ILE A 66 3.83 -12.66 0.28
C ILE A 66 4.02 -12.16 -1.16
N SER A 67 4.33 -13.06 -2.08
CA SER A 67 4.33 -12.78 -3.52
C SER A 67 3.06 -13.32 -4.17
N CYS A 68 2.53 -12.57 -5.13
CA CYS A 68 1.40 -13.00 -5.95
C CYS A 68 1.67 -12.62 -7.40
N ARG A 69 1.55 -13.62 -8.30
CA ARG A 69 1.71 -13.43 -9.74
C ARG A 69 0.35 -13.12 -10.38
N TYR A 70 0.28 -12.02 -11.12
CA TYR A 70 -0.89 -11.60 -11.87
C TYR A 70 -0.60 -11.63 -13.35
N VAL A 71 -1.48 -12.25 -14.11
CA VAL A 71 -1.45 -12.18 -15.57
C VAL A 71 -2.05 -10.85 -16.00
N VAL A 72 -1.31 -10.09 -16.81
CA VAL A 72 -1.75 -8.81 -17.37
C VAL A 72 -2.68 -9.10 -18.56
N PRO A 73 -3.94 -8.62 -18.54
CA PRO A 73 -4.85 -8.80 -19.66
C PRO A 73 -4.34 -8.11 -20.94
N GLU A 74 -4.56 -8.71 -22.11
CA GLU A 74 -4.04 -8.20 -23.38
C GLU A 74 -4.55 -6.80 -23.75
N ALA A 75 -5.72 -6.40 -23.22
CA ALA A 75 -6.23 -5.04 -23.36
C ALA A 75 -5.25 -3.97 -22.83
N PHE A 76 -4.50 -4.28 -21.77
CA PHE A 76 -3.49 -3.37 -21.19
C PHE A 76 -2.14 -3.43 -21.92
N LEU A 77 -1.88 -4.50 -22.68
CA LEU A 77 -0.70 -4.60 -23.53
C LEU A 77 -0.87 -3.82 -24.85
N THR A 78 -2.12 -3.65 -25.28
CA THR A 78 -2.48 -3.03 -26.57
C THR A 78 -2.95 -1.59 -26.46
N SER A 79 -3.48 -1.18 -25.31
CA SER A 79 -3.82 0.21 -25.02
C SER A 79 -2.67 0.90 -24.29
N ASN A 80 -2.48 2.22 -24.51
CA ASN A 80 -1.52 3.05 -23.76
C ASN A 80 -1.91 3.23 -22.27
N LEU A 81 -2.70 2.33 -21.70
CA LEU A 81 -3.10 2.35 -20.31
C LEU A 81 -1.94 1.84 -19.45
N SER A 82 -1.37 2.72 -18.65
CA SER A 82 -0.27 2.35 -17.75
C SER A 82 -0.75 1.33 -16.70
N ILE A 83 -0.09 0.17 -16.68
CA ILE A 83 -0.24 -0.86 -15.62
C ILE A 83 0.04 -0.23 -14.25
N GLU A 84 0.94 0.74 -14.17
CA GLU A 84 1.26 1.44 -12.94
C GLU A 84 0.04 2.15 -12.35
N ASN A 85 -0.68 2.90 -13.19
CA ASN A 85 -1.91 3.58 -12.78
C ASN A 85 -2.98 2.60 -12.29
N MET A 86 -3.09 1.42 -12.93
CA MET A 86 -4.05 0.39 -12.51
C MET A 86 -3.71 -0.16 -11.13
N VAL A 87 -2.44 -0.50 -10.90
CA VAL A 87 -1.98 -1.06 -9.63
C VAL A 87 -2.07 -0.01 -8.52
N GLU A 88 -1.69 1.25 -8.78
CA GLU A 88 -1.84 2.34 -7.82
C GLU A 88 -3.30 2.59 -7.44
N GLN A 89 -4.23 2.57 -8.40
CA GLN A 89 -5.66 2.66 -8.11
C GLN A 89 -6.16 1.47 -7.28
N ALA A 90 -5.63 0.27 -7.51
CA ALA A 90 -5.96 -0.90 -6.72
C ALA A 90 -5.48 -0.76 -5.27
N PHE A 91 -4.23 -0.31 -5.06
CA PHE A 91 -3.71 0.02 -3.73
C PHE A 91 -4.56 1.09 -3.05
N ALA A 92 -4.87 2.19 -3.75
CA ALA A 92 -5.72 3.25 -3.23
C ALA A 92 -7.06 2.70 -2.72
N ARG A 93 -7.75 1.91 -3.53
CA ARG A 93 -9.03 1.28 -3.15
C ARG A 93 -8.87 0.33 -1.97
N ALA A 94 -7.83 -0.49 -1.94
CA ALA A 94 -7.57 -1.42 -0.83
C ALA A 94 -7.32 -0.67 0.49
N ILE A 95 -6.51 0.40 0.46
CA ILE A 95 -6.24 1.26 1.60
C ILE A 95 -7.52 1.93 2.11
N LEU A 96 -8.34 2.48 1.21
CA LEU A 96 -9.62 3.10 1.55
C LEU A 96 -10.59 2.13 2.21
N GLN A 97 -10.59 0.86 1.78
CA GLN A 97 -11.49 -0.17 2.30
C GLN A 97 -11.02 -0.79 3.61
N HIS A 98 -9.73 -0.69 3.93
CA HIS A 98 -9.14 -1.36 5.08
C HIS A 98 -8.32 -0.37 5.93
N PRO A 99 -8.91 0.18 7.01
CA PRO A 99 -8.26 1.16 7.87
C PRO A 99 -6.91 0.73 8.45
N LEU A 100 -6.64 -0.59 8.52
CA LEU A 100 -5.36 -1.14 8.97
C LEU A 100 -4.17 -0.76 8.08
N PHE A 101 -4.38 -0.33 6.84
CA PHE A 101 -3.29 0.19 6.01
C PHE A 101 -2.93 1.64 6.32
N THR A 102 -3.77 2.34 7.10
CA THR A 102 -3.65 3.76 7.45
C THR A 102 -3.18 4.00 8.89
N VAL A 103 -2.50 3.03 9.50
CA VAL A 103 -2.04 3.15 10.89
C VAL A 103 -0.53 3.18 11.03
N GLY A 104 -0.05 4.10 11.85
CA GLY A 104 1.31 4.18 12.37
C GLY A 104 1.36 3.75 13.83
N ARG A 105 2.54 3.82 14.44
CA ARG A 105 2.78 3.43 15.82
C ARG A 105 3.64 4.46 16.53
N VAL A 106 3.17 4.92 17.67
CA VAL A 106 3.89 5.83 18.57
C VAL A 106 4.01 5.23 19.96
N ASN A 107 4.98 5.71 20.73
CA ASN A 107 4.93 5.59 22.18
C ASN A 107 4.09 6.74 22.74
N ASP A 108 3.06 6.41 23.51
CA ASP A 108 2.35 7.41 24.32
C ASP A 108 3.25 7.89 25.48
N GLU A 109 2.89 9.01 26.10
CA GLU A 109 3.61 9.59 27.26
C GLU A 109 3.77 8.56 28.41
N SER A 110 2.86 7.59 28.48
CA SER A 110 2.91 6.46 29.41
C SER A 110 3.88 5.32 29.02
N LYS A 111 4.73 5.52 28.00
CA LYS A 111 5.59 4.49 27.36
C LYS A 111 4.82 3.27 26.83
N LYS A 112 3.50 3.40 26.64
CA LYS A 112 2.67 2.36 26.06
C LYS A 112 2.56 2.58 24.56
N LEU A 113 2.75 1.52 23.79
CA LEU A 113 2.61 1.58 22.36
C LEU A 113 1.14 1.79 21.97
N CYS A 114 0.91 2.74 21.08
CA CYS A 114 -0.41 3.07 20.56
C CYS A 114 -0.41 3.07 19.03
N TRP A 115 -1.56 2.70 18.47
CA TRP A 115 -1.88 2.92 17.07
C TRP A 115 -2.25 4.38 16.87
N VAL A 116 -1.73 4.97 15.80
CA VAL A 116 -2.07 6.33 15.37
C VAL A 116 -2.63 6.31 13.97
N ARG A 117 -3.57 7.20 13.67
CA ARG A 117 -4.05 7.37 12.29
C ARG A 117 -3.01 8.15 11.49
N LEU A 118 -2.76 7.67 10.27
CA LEU A 118 -1.99 8.39 9.26
C LEU A 118 -2.98 8.98 8.26
N ASP A 119 -3.05 10.30 8.20
CA ASP A 119 -4.00 10.99 7.32
C ASP A 119 -3.55 10.97 5.85
N ARG A 120 -2.29 10.65 5.59
CA ARG A 120 -1.70 10.58 4.25
C ARG A 120 -0.74 9.40 4.13
N ILE A 121 -0.80 8.74 2.98
CA ILE A 121 0.15 7.70 2.59
C ILE A 121 0.66 8.08 1.21
N ASP A 122 1.98 8.14 1.07
CA ASP A 122 2.65 8.37 -0.20
C ASP A 122 3.03 7.02 -0.83
N LEU A 123 2.33 6.65 -1.91
CA LEU A 123 2.59 5.37 -2.59
C LEU A 123 3.99 5.32 -3.20
N ASN A 124 4.60 6.44 -3.57
CA ASN A 124 5.97 6.45 -4.12
C ASN A 124 7.02 6.00 -3.10
N ILE A 125 6.73 6.11 -1.80
CA ILE A 125 7.60 5.66 -0.71
C ILE A 125 7.35 4.18 -0.39
N HIS A 126 6.10 3.73 -0.56
CA HIS A 126 5.65 2.41 -0.10
C HIS A 126 5.59 1.36 -1.20
N VAL A 127 5.58 1.77 -2.47
CA VAL A 127 5.50 0.91 -3.63
C VAL A 127 6.73 1.16 -4.49
N GLU A 128 7.57 0.15 -4.59
CA GLU A 128 8.76 0.17 -5.43
C GLU A 128 8.47 -0.58 -6.73
N TRP A 129 8.77 0.06 -7.86
CA TRP A 129 8.68 -0.55 -9.18
C TRP A 129 10.05 -1.06 -9.62
N LYS A 130 10.12 -2.33 -10.04
CA LYS A 130 11.34 -2.96 -10.52
C LYS A 130 11.08 -3.68 -11.83
N THR A 131 11.84 -3.30 -12.86
CA THR A 131 11.88 -4.01 -14.13
C THR A 131 13.04 -5.00 -14.11
N VAL A 132 12.75 -6.28 -14.26
CA VAL A 132 13.74 -7.34 -14.35
C VAL A 132 14.26 -7.42 -15.79
N PRO A 133 15.58 -7.22 -16.03
CA PRO A 133 16.17 -7.40 -17.35
C PRO A 133 16.08 -8.86 -17.81
N GLU A 134 15.96 -9.09 -19.12
CA GLU A 134 15.92 -10.45 -19.70
C GLU A 134 17.19 -11.26 -19.45
N SER A 135 18.32 -10.59 -19.22
CA SER A 135 19.58 -11.24 -18.87
C SER A 135 19.60 -11.85 -17.47
N GLU A 136 18.66 -11.47 -16.62
CA GLU A 136 18.57 -11.94 -15.24
C GLU A 136 17.53 -13.05 -15.07
N ASP A 137 17.82 -13.99 -14.17
CA ASP A 137 16.87 -15.02 -13.79
C ASP A 137 15.76 -14.39 -12.93
N TYR A 138 14.56 -14.30 -13.50
CA TYR A 138 13.40 -13.68 -12.87
C TYR A 138 13.06 -14.31 -11.51
N ASP A 139 13.06 -15.65 -11.42
CA ASP A 139 12.68 -16.32 -10.18
C ASP A 139 13.73 -16.12 -9.09
N ARG A 140 15.00 -16.02 -9.48
CA ARG A 140 16.08 -15.61 -8.58
C ARG A 140 15.89 -14.18 -8.09
N VAL A 141 15.58 -13.23 -8.97
CA VAL A 141 15.33 -11.83 -8.58
C VAL A 141 14.11 -11.71 -7.66
N LEU A 142 13.06 -12.49 -7.90
CA LEU A 142 11.90 -12.58 -7.02
C LEU A 142 12.29 -13.11 -5.63
N GLN A 143 13.07 -14.18 -5.58
CA GLN A 143 13.55 -14.78 -4.33
C GLN A 143 14.45 -13.81 -3.54
N ASP A 144 15.42 -13.18 -4.21
CA ASP A 144 16.31 -12.18 -3.62
C ASP A 144 15.51 -10.97 -3.10
N THR A 145 14.47 -10.56 -3.84
CA THR A 145 13.55 -9.51 -3.40
C THR A 145 12.79 -9.93 -2.15
N LEU A 146 12.23 -11.14 -2.10
CA LEU A 146 11.54 -11.64 -0.91
C LEU A 146 12.48 -11.65 0.31
N GLU A 147 13.70 -12.17 0.16
CA GLU A 147 14.69 -12.25 1.22
C GLU A 147 15.12 -10.87 1.74
N LEU A 148 15.43 -9.94 0.83
CA LEU A 148 15.76 -8.56 1.20
C LEU A 148 14.61 -7.90 1.97
N GLN A 149 13.38 -8.07 1.46
CA GLN A 149 12.21 -7.40 2.00
C GLN A 149 11.77 -7.96 3.36
N VAL A 150 11.93 -9.26 3.63
CA VAL A 150 11.62 -9.79 4.97
C VAL A 150 12.66 -9.40 6.02
N ASN A 151 13.90 -9.13 5.60
CA ASN A 151 15.01 -8.78 6.50
C ASN A 151 15.23 -7.27 6.67
N THR A 152 14.62 -6.43 5.83
CA THR A 152 14.80 -4.98 5.94
C THR A 152 13.89 -4.37 7.00
N ASN A 153 14.47 -3.68 7.97
CA ASN A 153 13.76 -3.03 9.07
C ASN A 153 12.86 -1.86 8.62
N TYR A 154 11.76 -1.67 9.34
CA TYR A 154 10.86 -0.53 9.15
C TYR A 154 11.35 0.70 9.93
N THR A 155 11.47 1.83 9.24
CA THR A 155 11.82 3.13 9.81
C THR A 155 10.60 4.04 9.91
N HIS A 156 10.69 5.12 10.69
CA HIS A 156 9.65 6.17 10.78
C HIS A 156 8.25 5.67 11.15
N LEU A 157 8.17 4.74 12.11
CA LEU A 157 6.95 4.02 12.49
C LEU A 157 5.78 4.93 12.90
N GLU A 158 6.08 6.14 13.36
CA GLU A 158 5.09 7.14 13.78
C GLU A 158 4.38 7.82 12.60
N THR A 159 5.02 7.84 11.44
CA THR A 159 4.61 8.62 10.28
C THR A 159 4.37 7.79 9.02
N ARG A 160 4.77 6.51 9.05
CA ARG A 160 4.65 5.60 7.91
C ARG A 160 3.90 4.33 8.32
N PRO A 161 3.02 3.81 7.45
CA PRO A 161 2.40 2.54 7.71
C PRO A 161 3.45 1.43 7.65
N GLN A 162 3.15 0.33 8.35
CA GLN A 162 4.08 -0.78 8.51
C GLN A 162 3.89 -1.85 7.43
N TRP A 163 3.71 -1.38 6.21
CA TRP A 163 3.67 -2.20 5.00
C TRP A 163 4.41 -1.51 3.86
N ARG A 164 4.82 -2.30 2.89
CA ARG A 164 5.40 -1.85 1.62
C ARG A 164 5.16 -2.92 0.55
N SER A 165 5.38 -2.56 -0.70
CA SER A 165 5.28 -3.48 -1.81
C SER A 165 6.39 -3.25 -2.82
N VAL A 166 6.82 -4.34 -3.46
CA VAL A 166 7.67 -4.28 -4.64
C VAL A 166 6.89 -4.91 -5.78
N ILE A 167 6.79 -4.21 -6.89
CA ILE A 167 6.14 -4.69 -8.11
C ILE A 167 7.25 -5.05 -9.08
N LEU A 168 7.36 -6.33 -9.36
CA LEU A 168 8.30 -6.90 -10.31
C LEU A 168 7.56 -7.13 -11.63
N GLY A 169 8.13 -6.61 -12.71
CA GLY A 169 7.69 -6.90 -14.07
C GLY A 169 8.89 -7.09 -14.98
N SER A 170 8.68 -7.66 -16.16
CA SER A 170 9.69 -7.70 -17.22
C SER A 170 9.07 -7.15 -18.51
N ALA A 171 9.90 -6.56 -19.37
CA ALA A 171 9.47 -5.81 -20.56
C ALA A 171 8.58 -6.64 -21.51
N GLU A 172 8.79 -7.95 -21.58
CA GLU A 172 8.05 -8.87 -22.45
C GLU A 172 7.08 -9.78 -21.68
N SER A 173 7.11 -9.73 -20.35
CA SER A 173 6.34 -10.62 -19.51
C SER A 173 4.87 -10.20 -19.50
N LYS A 174 3.97 -11.13 -19.85
CA LYS A 174 2.51 -10.96 -19.70
C LYS A 174 2.06 -11.07 -18.24
N PHE A 175 2.95 -10.88 -17.28
CA PHE A 175 2.65 -10.99 -15.86
C PHE A 175 3.48 -10.01 -15.04
N ILE A 176 2.96 -9.69 -13.86
CA ILE A 176 3.65 -8.94 -12.82
C ILE A 176 3.60 -9.74 -11.51
N ASP A 177 4.66 -9.70 -10.73
CA ASP A 177 4.67 -10.19 -9.35
C ASP A 177 4.57 -9.01 -8.39
N ILE A 178 3.54 -9.02 -7.55
CA ILE A 178 3.40 -8.05 -6.48
C ILE A 178 3.85 -8.74 -5.20
N VAL A 179 5.01 -8.30 -4.69
CA VAL A 179 5.53 -8.69 -3.38
C VAL A 179 4.97 -7.71 -2.36
N PHE A 180 4.10 -8.18 -1.48
CA PHE A 180 3.55 -7.38 -0.39
C PHE A 180 4.19 -7.77 0.92
N VAL A 181 4.67 -6.78 1.67
CA VAL A 181 5.44 -6.97 2.89
C VAL A 181 4.76 -6.22 4.00
N VAL A 182 4.55 -6.88 5.13
CA VAL A 182 3.91 -6.28 6.30
C VAL A 182 4.67 -6.64 7.55
N LYS A 183 4.78 -5.67 8.45
CA LYS A 183 5.24 -5.94 9.81
C LYS A 183 4.15 -6.73 10.52
N LYS A 184 4.50 -7.88 11.08
CA LYS A 184 3.56 -8.82 11.69
C LYS A 184 3.04 -8.29 13.04
N LEU A 185 2.22 -7.25 12.98
CA LEU A 185 1.49 -6.67 14.09
C LEU A 185 0.01 -6.76 13.77
N SER A 186 -0.74 -7.58 14.53
CA SER A 186 -2.17 -7.91 14.38
C SER A 186 -2.63 -8.58 13.08
N THR A 187 -1.86 -8.53 11.99
CA THR A 187 -2.28 -9.12 10.72
C THR A 187 -2.04 -10.63 10.74
N PHE A 188 -2.88 -11.37 11.48
CA PHE A 188 -3.18 -12.74 11.07
C PHE A 188 -3.64 -12.65 9.62
N ALA A 189 -2.85 -13.16 8.67
CA ALA A 189 -3.13 -13.66 7.32
C ALA A 189 -4.20 -13.02 6.40
N ILE A 190 -5.24 -12.38 6.91
CA ILE A 190 -6.44 -11.97 6.19
C ILE A 190 -6.19 -10.71 5.34
N ALA A 191 -5.39 -9.73 5.79
CA ALA A 191 -5.08 -8.56 4.94
C ALA A 191 -4.10 -8.90 3.80
N GLY A 192 -3.15 -9.81 4.07
CA GLY A 192 -2.23 -10.36 3.07
C GLY A 192 -2.92 -11.19 1.99
N CYS A 193 -4.06 -11.84 2.31
CA CYS A 193 -4.92 -12.50 1.31
C CYS A 193 -5.96 -11.56 0.67
N MET A 194 -6.35 -10.46 1.32
CA MET A 194 -7.40 -9.57 0.79
C MET A 194 -6.92 -8.66 -0.34
N ILE A 195 -5.69 -8.15 -0.29
CA ILE A 195 -5.11 -7.40 -1.42
C ILE A 195 -5.04 -8.28 -2.67
N PRO A 196 -4.49 -9.52 -2.62
CA PRO A 196 -4.48 -10.36 -3.79
C PRO A 196 -5.87 -10.76 -4.28
N CYS A 197 -6.79 -11.16 -3.40
CA CYS A 197 -8.16 -11.49 -3.83
C CYS A 197 -8.90 -10.32 -4.50
N LYS A 198 -8.61 -9.06 -4.11
CA LYS A 198 -9.24 -7.88 -4.73
C LYS A 198 -8.55 -7.43 -6.01
N LEU A 199 -7.23 -7.61 -6.13
CA LEU A 199 -6.52 -7.45 -7.40
C LEU A 199 -7.00 -8.48 -8.44
N THR A 200 -7.31 -9.72 -8.04
CA THR A 200 -7.92 -10.73 -8.93
C THR A 200 -9.33 -10.35 -9.39
N CYS A 201 -10.05 -9.47 -8.67
CA CYS A 201 -11.33 -8.96 -9.15
C CYS A 201 -11.17 -7.87 -10.24
N LEU A 202 -10.00 -7.21 -10.31
CA LEU A 202 -9.70 -6.21 -11.34
C LEU A 202 -9.29 -6.83 -12.68
N SER A 203 -8.79 -8.08 -12.70
CA SER A 203 -8.53 -8.81 -13.96
C SER A 203 -9.78 -9.37 -14.63
N LYS A 204 -10.97 -9.11 -14.08
CA LYS A 204 -12.27 -9.46 -14.68
C LYS A 204 -13.05 -8.24 -15.23
N LEU A 205 -12.43 -7.06 -15.26
CA LEU A 205 -12.91 -5.87 -15.97
C LEU A 205 -12.13 -5.70 -17.27
#